data_AF-G1TQG1-F1
#
_entry.id   AF-G1TQG1-F1
#
_cell.length_a   1.000
_cell.length_b   1.000
_cell.length_c   1.000
_cell.angle_alpha   90.00
_cell.angle_beta   90.00
_cell.angle_gamma   90.00
#
_symmetry.space_group_name_H-M   'P 1'
#
loop_
_entity.id
_entity.type
_entity.pdbx_description
1 polymer ?
#
loop_
_entity_poly.entity_id
_entity_poly.type
_entity_poly.pdbx_seq_one_letter_code
_entity_poly.pdbx_strand_id
1 'polypeptide(L)'
;MAFSAPGAYLTHQQKVLRLYKRALRHLESWCIHSRSFSLSHHPFHLPPDSFLLRPPEALGRRAKDKYRYFACLLRARFDEHKNEKDMMKATRLLRDAEEEFWCNQHPQPYIFPDSPGGTSYERYECYKVPEWCLDYWHPSEKAMYPDYFAKREQWKKLRRESWEREVKQLQEETPPGGPKTEALPPARKEGDLPPLWWHIVTRPRERPT
;
A
#
# COMPACT_ATOMS: atom_id res chain seq x y z
N MET A 1 -10.30 -3.79 -5.98
CA MET A 1 -11.41 -3.27 -5.15
C MET A 1 -10.98 -1.93 -4.56
N ALA A 2 -11.77 -0.88 -4.76
CA ALA A 2 -11.49 0.46 -4.24
C ALA A 2 -12.03 0.60 -2.81
N PHE A 3 -11.33 0.03 -1.83
CA PHE A 3 -11.62 0.31 -0.43
C PHE A 3 -10.66 1.40 0.05
N SER A 4 -11.22 2.55 0.39
CA SER A 4 -10.59 3.56 1.24
C SER A 4 -11.29 3.49 2.59
N ALA A 5 -10.69 4.04 3.65
CA ALA A 5 -11.38 4.25 4.92
C ALA A 5 -12.82 4.77 4.69
N PRO A 6 -13.82 4.30 5.47
CA PRO A 6 -15.23 4.59 5.29
C PRO A 6 -15.46 6.10 5.13
N GLY A 7 -16.13 6.47 4.04
CA GLY A 7 -16.50 7.85 3.70
C GLY A 7 -15.79 8.48 2.51
N ALA A 8 -14.73 7.88 1.95
CA ALA A 8 -13.99 8.45 0.81
C ALA A 8 -14.10 7.58 -0.45
N TYR A 9 -14.72 8.11 -1.51
CA TYR A 9 -14.63 7.53 -2.86
C TYR A 9 -13.28 7.89 -3.50
N LEU A 10 -12.81 7.05 -4.44
CA LEU A 10 -11.63 7.42 -5.23
C LEU A 10 -11.98 8.50 -6.24
N THR A 11 -11.26 9.61 -6.18
CA THR A 11 -11.32 10.67 -7.20
C THR A 11 -10.87 10.12 -8.56
N HIS A 12 -11.32 10.75 -9.65
CA HIS A 12 -10.92 10.34 -11.01
C HIS A 12 -9.39 10.36 -11.18
N GLN A 13 -8.72 11.41 -10.71
CA GLN A 13 -7.26 11.51 -10.71
C GLN A 13 -6.60 10.32 -9.97
N GLN A 14 -7.10 9.94 -8.79
CA GLN A 14 -6.57 8.79 -8.06
C GLN A 14 -6.76 7.47 -8.82
N LYS A 15 -7.88 7.29 -9.53
CA LYS A 15 -8.11 6.10 -10.38
C LYS A 15 -7.10 6.04 -11.52
N VAL A 16 -6.89 7.14 -12.25
CA VAL A 16 -5.89 7.25 -13.32
C VAL A 16 -4.48 6.92 -12.80
N LEU A 17 -4.08 7.50 -11.67
CA LEU A 17 -2.76 7.26 -11.07
C LEU A 17 -2.58 5.80 -10.63
N ARG A 18 -3.63 5.17 -10.09
CA ARG A 18 -3.61 3.74 -9.72
C ARG A 18 -3.51 2.85 -10.95
N LEU A 19 -4.25 3.15 -12.02
CA LEU A 19 -4.15 2.43 -13.30
C LEU A 19 -2.74 2.56 -13.89
N TYR A 20 -2.19 3.77 -13.94
CA TYR A 20 -0.83 4.02 -14.44
C TYR A 20 0.22 3.20 -13.67
N LYS A 21 0.16 3.21 -12.33
CA LYS A 21 1.07 2.43 -11.48
C LYS A 21 0.94 0.92 -11.75
N ARG A 22 -0.28 0.41 -11.88
CA ARG A 22 -0.53 -1.01 -12.21
C ARG A 22 0.01 -1.37 -13.59
N ALA A 23 -0.29 -0.56 -14.61
CA ALA A 23 0.18 -0.75 -15.97
C ALA A 23 1.72 -0.85 -16.04
N LEU A 24 2.45 0.05 -15.37
CA LEU A 24 3.91 -0.02 -15.29
C LEU A 24 4.44 -1.29 -14.62
N ARG A 25 3.80 -1.78 -13.55
CA ARG A 25 4.24 -3.00 -12.85
C ARG A 25 3.98 -4.27 -13.65
N HIS A 26 2.87 -4.34 -14.38
CA HIS A 26 2.63 -5.45 -15.29
C HIS A 26 3.55 -5.40 -16.52
N LEU A 27 3.82 -4.20 -17.05
CA LEU A 27 4.81 -4.01 -18.12
C LEU A 27 6.21 -4.46 -17.70
N GLU A 28 6.63 -4.12 -16.48
CA GLU A 28 7.89 -4.59 -15.88
C GLU A 28 7.93 -6.13 -15.83
N SER A 29 6.83 -6.76 -15.40
CA SER A 29 6.68 -8.21 -15.33
C SER A 29 6.84 -8.86 -16.71
N TRP A 30 6.16 -8.35 -17.74
CA TRP A 30 6.30 -8.82 -19.13
C TRP A 30 7.74 -8.66 -19.66
N CYS A 31 8.38 -7.51 -19.44
CA CYS A 31 9.74 -7.26 -19.92
C CYS A 31 10.77 -8.21 -19.30
N ILE A 32 10.60 -8.57 -18.02
CA ILE A 32 11.48 -9.51 -17.31
C ILE A 32 11.23 -10.95 -17.78
N HIS A 33 9.96 -11.36 -17.90
CA HIS A 33 9.59 -12.73 -18.27
C HIS A 33 9.88 -13.09 -19.74
N SER A 34 9.85 -12.09 -20.64
CA SER A 34 10.19 -12.23 -22.09
C SER A 34 11.62 -12.72 -22.38
N ARG A 35 12.46 -12.90 -21.35
CA ARG A 35 13.80 -13.47 -21.46
C ARG A 35 13.83 -15.00 -21.38
N SER A 36 12.73 -15.62 -20.94
CA SER A 36 12.70 -17.02 -20.49
C SER A 36 11.66 -17.89 -21.19
N PHE A 37 10.70 -17.31 -21.91
CA PHE A 37 9.66 -18.05 -22.63
C PHE A 37 9.65 -17.64 -24.10
N SER A 38 10.21 -18.51 -24.95
CA SER A 38 9.81 -18.62 -26.36
C SER A 38 8.46 -19.34 -26.35
N LEU A 39 7.34 -18.61 -26.36
CA LEU A 39 6.01 -19.22 -26.47
C LEU A 39 5.53 -19.15 -27.90
N SER A 40 5.84 -20.23 -28.63
CA SER A 40 5.30 -20.52 -29.94
C SER A 40 3.78 -20.71 -29.96
N HIS A 41 3.06 -20.80 -28.84
CA HIS A 41 1.61 -21.03 -28.82
C HIS A 41 0.89 -20.20 -27.75
N HIS A 42 0.08 -19.21 -28.17
CA HIS A 42 -1.13 -18.82 -27.42
C HIS A 42 -2.21 -18.20 -28.35
N PRO A 43 -3.52 -18.54 -28.16
CA PRO A 43 -4.58 -18.34 -29.16
C PRO A 43 -5.49 -17.15 -28.84
N PHE A 44 -4.93 -15.97 -28.56
CA PHE A 44 -5.74 -14.76 -28.39
C PHE A 44 -5.22 -13.67 -29.33
N HIS A 45 -5.94 -13.48 -30.44
CA HIS A 45 -5.80 -12.32 -31.31
C HIS A 45 -6.21 -11.08 -30.52
N LEU A 46 -5.22 -10.32 -30.05
CA LEU A 46 -5.44 -9.01 -29.47
C LEU A 46 -5.46 -7.94 -30.59
N PRO A 47 -6.24 -6.85 -30.42
CA PRO A 47 -6.30 -5.78 -31.41
C PRO A 47 -4.92 -5.11 -31.59
N PRO A 48 -4.59 -4.64 -32.81
CA PRO A 48 -3.27 -4.14 -33.19
C PRO A 48 -2.80 -2.89 -32.43
N ASP A 49 -3.65 -2.24 -31.63
CA ASP A 49 -3.30 -1.08 -30.82
C ASP A 49 -2.85 -1.44 -29.39
N SER A 50 -2.96 -2.72 -29.00
CA SER A 50 -2.58 -3.24 -27.67
C SER A 50 -1.08 -3.49 -27.46
N PHE A 51 -0.26 -3.13 -28.45
CA PHE A 51 1.17 -3.50 -28.59
C PHE A 51 2.10 -3.07 -27.45
N LEU A 52 1.68 -2.18 -26.54
CA LEU A 52 2.58 -1.52 -25.60
C LEU A 52 2.58 -2.09 -24.19
N LEU A 53 1.56 -2.86 -23.80
CA LEU A 53 1.61 -3.65 -22.55
C LEU A 53 2.29 -5.01 -22.75
N ARG A 54 2.38 -5.47 -24.01
CA ARG A 54 3.04 -6.72 -24.40
C ARG A 54 4.18 -6.45 -25.39
N PRO A 55 5.42 -6.23 -24.90
CA PRO A 55 6.59 -6.00 -25.75
C PRO A 55 6.78 -7.11 -26.79
N PRO A 56 7.04 -6.79 -28.07
CA PRO A 56 7.44 -7.80 -29.05
C PRO A 56 8.78 -8.44 -28.66
N GLU A 57 8.92 -9.75 -28.91
CA GLU A 57 10.08 -10.58 -28.54
C GLU A 57 11.41 -10.07 -29.16
N ALA A 58 11.33 -9.32 -30.26
CA ALA A 58 12.40 -9.10 -31.24
C ALA A 58 13.48 -8.03 -30.89
N LEU A 59 13.90 -7.88 -29.63
CA LEU A 59 15.03 -7.00 -29.30
C LEU A 59 16.07 -7.72 -28.44
N GLY A 60 17.28 -7.91 -28.95
CA GLY A 60 18.43 -8.44 -28.21
C GLY A 60 18.99 -7.53 -27.10
N ARG A 61 18.18 -6.59 -26.57
CA ARG A 61 18.56 -5.67 -25.48
C ARG A 61 18.25 -6.28 -24.11
N ARG A 62 19.01 -5.88 -23.07
CA ARG A 62 18.77 -6.30 -21.68
C ARG A 62 17.33 -5.97 -21.27
N ALA A 63 16.69 -6.82 -20.48
CA ALA A 63 15.29 -6.65 -20.04
C ALA A 63 15.01 -5.28 -19.40
N LYS A 64 15.99 -4.71 -18.67
CA LYS A 64 15.91 -3.36 -18.10
C LYS A 64 15.78 -2.27 -19.16
N ASP A 65 16.52 -2.40 -20.26
CA ASP A 65 16.55 -1.40 -21.34
C ASP A 65 15.22 -1.44 -22.12
N LYS A 66 14.65 -2.64 -22.33
CA LYS A 66 13.31 -2.83 -22.90
C LYS A 66 12.23 -2.17 -22.03
N TYR A 67 12.23 -2.47 -20.73
CA TYR A 67 11.25 -1.90 -19.81
C TYR A 67 11.26 -0.37 -19.84
N ARG A 68 12.44 0.26 -19.77
CA ARG A 68 12.55 1.73 -19.79
C ARG A 68 11.99 2.32 -21.07
N TYR A 69 12.27 1.72 -22.22
CA TYR A 69 11.73 2.14 -23.50
C TYR A 69 10.19 2.12 -23.50
N PHE A 70 9.57 0.97 -23.18
CA PHE A 70 8.11 0.86 -23.19
C PHE A 70 7.44 1.68 -22.08
N ALA A 71 8.10 1.88 -20.94
CA ALA A 71 7.59 2.75 -19.87
C ALA A 71 7.53 4.22 -20.32
N CYS A 72 8.50 4.69 -21.10
CA CYS A 72 8.48 6.02 -21.70
C CYS A 72 7.35 6.16 -22.73
N LEU A 73 7.13 5.14 -23.59
CA LEU A 73 6.01 5.13 -24.53
C LEU A 73 4.65 5.14 -23.82
N LEU A 74 4.50 4.33 -22.77
CA LEU A 74 3.30 4.32 -21.95
C LEU A 74 3.09 5.68 -21.27
N ARG A 75 4.16 6.31 -20.77
CA ARG A 75 4.07 7.67 -20.19
C ARG A 75 3.58 8.68 -21.22
N ALA A 76 4.12 8.66 -22.45
CA ALA A 76 3.70 9.55 -23.53
C ALA A 76 2.18 9.42 -23.81
N ARG A 77 1.66 8.19 -23.91
CA ARG A 77 0.21 7.94 -24.07
C ARG A 77 -0.65 8.56 -22.96
N PHE A 78 -0.20 8.46 -21.71
CA PHE A 78 -0.90 9.09 -20.59
C PHE A 78 -0.80 10.62 -20.63
N ASP A 79 0.33 11.16 -21.10
CA ASP A 79 0.54 12.61 -21.20
C ASP A 79 -0.26 13.25 -22.35
N GLU A 80 -0.56 12.52 -23.44
CA GLU A 80 -1.42 12.98 -24.56
C GLU A 80 -2.80 13.44 -24.09
N HIS A 81 -3.41 12.72 -23.14
CA HIS A 81 -4.75 13.02 -22.61
C HIS A 81 -4.73 13.71 -21.23
N LYS A 82 -3.57 14.22 -20.78
CA LYS A 82 -3.42 14.86 -19.46
C LYS A 82 -4.23 16.14 -19.30
N ASN A 83 -4.36 16.91 -20.39
CA ASN A 83 -5.03 18.22 -20.39
C ASN A 83 -6.48 18.17 -20.89
N GLU A 84 -7.12 16.98 -20.86
CA GLU A 84 -8.52 16.83 -21.24
C GLU A 84 -9.44 17.49 -20.20
N LYS A 85 -10.33 18.39 -20.65
CA LYS A 85 -11.22 19.15 -19.76
C LYS A 85 -12.59 18.50 -19.60
N ASP A 86 -13.02 17.71 -20.59
CA ASP A 86 -14.30 17.00 -20.53
C ASP A 86 -14.19 15.74 -19.65
N MET A 87 -14.85 15.79 -18.49
CA MET A 87 -14.87 14.68 -17.52
C MET A 87 -15.60 13.44 -18.03
N MET A 88 -16.58 13.58 -18.92
CA MET A 88 -17.27 12.41 -19.51
C MET A 88 -16.32 11.66 -20.44
N LYS A 89 -15.63 12.40 -21.31
CA LYS A 89 -14.58 11.84 -22.18
C LYS A 89 -13.45 11.23 -21.36
N ALA A 90 -12.96 11.91 -20.33
CA ALA A 90 -11.91 11.40 -19.45
C ALA A 90 -12.33 10.12 -18.70
N THR A 91 -13.61 9.98 -18.34
CA THR A 91 -14.14 8.77 -17.71
C THR A 91 -14.27 7.62 -18.70
N ARG A 92 -14.70 7.90 -19.94
CA ARG A 92 -14.74 6.90 -21.02
C ARG A 92 -13.34 6.38 -21.35
N LEU A 93 -12.38 7.28 -21.53
CA LEU A 93 -10.97 6.91 -21.76
C LEU A 93 -10.41 6.04 -20.63
N LEU A 94 -10.72 6.38 -19.36
CA LEU A 94 -10.29 5.57 -18.22
C LEU A 94 -10.89 4.16 -18.25
N ARG A 95 -12.18 4.04 -18.58
CA ARG A 95 -12.85 2.73 -18.70
C ARG A 95 -12.21 1.89 -19.81
N ASP A 96 -12.06 2.47 -21.00
CA ASP A 96 -11.51 1.76 -22.15
C ASP A 96 -10.03 1.36 -21.89
N ALA A 97 -9.27 2.20 -21.16
CA ALA A 97 -7.92 1.87 -20.71
C ALA A 97 -7.88 0.78 -19.61
N GLU A 98 -8.88 0.70 -18.74
CA GLU A 98 -9.00 -0.41 -17.78
C GLU A 98 -9.31 -1.73 -18.48
N GLU A 99 -10.13 -1.71 -19.54
CA GLU A 99 -10.40 -2.87 -20.39
C GLU A 99 -9.13 -3.32 -21.13
N GLU A 100 -8.39 -2.39 -21.76
CA GLU A 100 -7.09 -2.69 -22.39
C GLU A 100 -6.11 -3.29 -21.37
N PHE A 101 -6.02 -2.71 -20.17
CA PHE A 101 -5.15 -3.22 -19.12
C PHE A 101 -5.57 -4.64 -18.69
N TRP A 102 -6.87 -4.90 -18.53
CA TRP A 102 -7.38 -6.21 -18.10
C TRP A 102 -7.07 -7.31 -19.10
N CYS A 103 -7.25 -7.05 -20.40
CA CYS A 103 -6.92 -8.02 -21.45
C CYS A 103 -5.42 -8.32 -21.55
N ASN A 104 -4.56 -7.36 -21.19
CA ASN A 104 -3.10 -7.44 -21.38
C ASN A 104 -2.30 -7.64 -20.07
N GLN A 105 -2.96 -7.85 -18.94
CA GLN A 105 -2.27 -8.02 -17.66
C GLN A 105 -1.44 -9.31 -17.65
N HIS A 106 -0.22 -9.23 -17.13
CA HIS A 106 0.63 -10.41 -16.94
C HIS A 106 -0.06 -11.45 -16.01
N PRO A 107 -0.11 -12.75 -16.37
CA PRO A 107 -0.78 -13.78 -15.55
C PRO A 107 -0.21 -13.92 -14.13
N GLN A 108 1.11 -13.82 -14.00
CA GLN A 108 1.83 -13.87 -12.73
C GLN A 108 2.65 -12.59 -12.53
N PRO A 109 2.03 -11.47 -12.10
CA PRO A 109 2.75 -10.21 -11.95
C PRO A 109 3.83 -10.32 -10.88
N TYR A 110 4.89 -9.51 -11.00
CA TYR A 110 5.89 -9.39 -9.96
C TYR A 110 5.29 -8.72 -8.71
N ILE A 111 5.34 -9.44 -7.59
CA ILE A 111 4.90 -8.96 -6.27
C ILE A 111 6.12 -8.93 -5.36
N PHE A 112 6.33 -7.82 -4.65
CA PHE A 112 7.44 -7.71 -3.71
C PHE A 112 7.28 -8.74 -2.57
N PRO A 113 8.37 -9.32 -2.05
CA PRO A 113 8.29 -10.40 -1.07
C PRO A 113 7.42 -10.09 0.14
N ASP A 114 7.55 -8.88 0.70
CA ASP A 114 6.85 -8.46 1.93
C ASP A 114 5.48 -7.81 1.64
N SER A 115 5.10 -7.63 0.37
CA SER A 115 3.78 -7.10 -0.01
C SER A 115 2.71 -8.20 0.02
N PRO A 116 1.41 -7.86 0.17
CA PRO A 116 0.33 -8.86 0.10
C PRO A 116 0.40 -9.69 -1.19
N GLY A 117 0.38 -11.02 -1.06
CA GLY A 117 0.56 -11.97 -2.16
C GLY A 117 2.03 -12.26 -2.53
N GLY A 118 2.99 -11.64 -1.84
CA GLY A 118 4.41 -11.93 -1.94
C GLY A 118 4.82 -13.18 -1.18
N THR A 119 6.04 -13.68 -1.45
CA THR A 119 6.54 -14.96 -0.90
C THR A 119 6.98 -14.91 0.56
N SER A 120 7.15 -13.72 1.14
CA SER A 120 7.47 -13.51 2.57
C SER A 120 6.41 -12.67 3.28
N TYR A 121 5.25 -12.47 2.66
CA TYR A 121 4.13 -11.78 3.29
C TYR A 121 3.72 -12.49 4.57
N GLU A 122 3.60 -11.73 5.67
CA GLU A 122 3.25 -12.24 7.01
C GLU A 122 4.17 -13.34 7.55
N ARG A 123 5.33 -13.60 6.92
CA ARG A 123 6.30 -14.64 7.34
C ARG A 123 6.72 -14.49 8.81
N TYR A 124 6.85 -13.24 9.27
CA TYR A 124 7.30 -12.92 10.61
C TYR A 124 6.16 -12.60 11.59
N GLU A 125 4.90 -12.72 11.18
CA GLU A 125 3.75 -12.37 12.03
C GLU A 125 3.68 -13.24 13.29
N CYS A 126 4.07 -14.51 13.19
CA CYS A 126 4.11 -15.44 14.34
C CYS A 126 5.10 -15.02 15.43
N TYR A 127 6.08 -14.17 15.14
CA TYR A 127 7.05 -13.66 16.11
C TYR A 127 6.67 -12.30 16.70
N LYS A 128 5.59 -11.68 16.19
CA LYS A 128 5.12 -10.37 16.64
C LYS A 128 4.26 -10.49 17.89
N VAL A 129 4.91 -10.83 19.00
CA VAL A 129 4.26 -10.91 20.31
C VAL A 129 3.82 -9.49 20.73
N PRO A 130 2.53 -9.28 21.09
CA PRO A 130 2.08 -7.98 21.50
C PRO A 130 2.70 -7.60 22.85
N GLU A 131 2.97 -6.31 23.04
CA GLU A 131 3.77 -5.83 24.17
C GLU A 131 3.18 -6.24 25.52
N TRP A 132 1.85 -6.29 25.64
CA TRP A 132 1.14 -6.59 26.88
C TRP A 132 1.41 -8.01 27.40
N CYS A 133 1.87 -8.95 26.55
CA CYS A 133 2.26 -10.29 27.00
C CYS A 133 3.41 -10.25 28.03
N LEU A 134 4.26 -9.23 27.97
CA LEU A 134 5.38 -9.05 28.91
C LEU A 134 4.91 -8.75 30.34
N ASP A 135 3.66 -8.34 30.53
CA ASP A 135 3.10 -8.12 31.87
C ASP A 135 2.86 -9.45 32.61
N TYR A 136 2.67 -10.55 31.88
CA TYR A 136 2.41 -11.88 32.45
C TYR A 136 3.66 -12.69 32.81
N TRP A 137 4.87 -12.17 32.53
CA TRP A 137 6.12 -12.84 32.88
C TRP A 137 6.28 -13.01 34.40
N HIS A 138 6.92 -14.10 34.82
CA HIS A 138 7.18 -14.35 36.23
C HIS A 138 8.17 -13.32 36.78
N PRO A 139 8.05 -12.85 38.05
CA PRO A 139 8.96 -11.87 38.61
C PRO A 139 10.45 -12.22 38.50
N SER A 140 10.82 -13.50 38.57
CA SER A 140 12.22 -13.93 38.37
C SER A 140 12.73 -13.68 36.95
N GLU A 141 11.87 -13.81 35.94
CA GLU A 141 12.22 -13.53 34.54
C GLU A 141 12.32 -12.02 34.30
N LYS A 142 11.43 -11.24 34.92
CA LYS A 142 11.50 -9.77 34.87
C LYS A 142 12.75 -9.22 35.55
N ALA A 143 13.17 -9.84 36.65
CA ALA A 143 14.39 -9.48 37.37
C ALA A 143 15.66 -9.63 36.52
N MET A 144 15.62 -10.40 35.42
CA MET A 144 16.72 -10.50 34.46
C MET A 144 16.94 -9.21 33.66
N TYR A 145 15.90 -8.38 33.51
CA TYR A 145 15.93 -7.13 32.72
C TYR A 145 15.44 -5.91 33.51
N PRO A 146 16.12 -5.55 34.63
CA PRO A 146 15.62 -4.54 35.56
C PRO A 146 15.44 -3.17 34.90
N ASP A 147 16.42 -2.71 34.10
CA ASP A 147 16.38 -1.40 33.45
C ASP A 147 15.26 -1.29 32.40
N TYR A 148 14.99 -2.38 31.68
CA TYR A 148 13.92 -2.40 30.68
C TYR A 148 12.56 -2.27 31.34
N PHE A 149 12.28 -3.07 32.37
CA PHE A 149 11.00 -3.02 33.07
C PHE A 149 10.83 -1.71 33.85
N ALA A 150 11.90 -1.14 34.43
CA ALA A 150 11.86 0.18 35.05
C ALA A 150 11.46 1.29 34.05
N LYS A 151 12.05 1.29 32.84
CA LYS A 151 11.66 2.21 31.77
C LYS A 151 10.24 1.97 31.27
N ARG A 152 9.83 0.71 31.13
CA ARG A 152 8.47 0.34 30.70
C ARG A 152 7.39 0.89 31.65
N GLU A 153 7.64 0.85 32.96
CA GLU A 153 6.69 1.43 33.93
C GLU A 153 6.50 2.94 33.74
N GLN A 154 7.52 3.68 33.31
CA GLN A 154 7.39 5.09 32.95
C GLN A 154 6.43 5.27 31.75
N TRP A 155 6.53 4.42 30.73
CA TRP A 155 5.62 4.43 29.57
C TRP A 155 4.18 4.05 29.95
N LYS A 156 4.00 3.05 30.82
CA LYS A 156 2.67 2.66 31.32
C LYS A 156 2.04 3.73 32.20
N LYS A 157 2.86 4.45 32.98
CA LYS A 157 2.42 5.63 33.74
C LYS A 157 1.95 6.73 32.78
N LEU A 158 2.77 7.08 31.79
CA LEU A 158 2.43 8.08 30.78
C LEU A 158 1.12 7.73 30.05
N ARG A 159 0.93 6.47 29.65
CA ARG A 159 -0.30 5.99 29.00
C ARG A 159 -1.53 6.16 29.88
N ARG A 160 -1.42 5.87 31.18
CA ARG A 160 -2.54 6.03 32.12
C ARG A 160 -2.90 7.50 32.33
N GLU A 161 -1.89 8.36 32.45
CA GLU A 161 -2.07 9.81 32.63
C GLU A 161 -2.65 10.49 31.38
N SER A 162 -2.27 10.02 30.18
CA SER A 162 -2.75 10.58 28.93
C SER A 162 -4.19 10.15 28.58
N TRP A 163 -4.61 8.94 28.98
CA TRP A 163 -5.88 8.34 28.57
C TRP A 163 -7.11 9.22 28.80
N GLU A 164 -7.28 9.78 29.99
CA GLU A 164 -8.43 10.62 30.31
C GLU A 164 -8.48 11.90 29.46
N ARG A 165 -7.30 12.49 29.18
CA ARG A 165 -7.19 13.70 28.35
C ARG A 165 -7.51 13.41 26.89
N GLU A 166 -7.01 12.28 26.38
CA GLU A 166 -7.28 11.79 25.02
C GLU A 166 -8.79 11.55 24.82
N VAL A 167 -9.43 10.84 25.75
CA VAL A 167 -10.88 10.56 25.69
C VAL A 167 -11.68 11.85 25.75
N LYS A 168 -11.30 12.78 26.62
CA LYS A 168 -11.95 14.09 26.72
C LYS A 168 -11.83 14.87 25.40
N GLN A 169 -10.63 14.93 24.82
CA GLN A 169 -10.42 15.59 23.52
C GLN A 169 -11.28 14.95 22.42
N LEU A 170 -11.36 13.61 22.38
CA LEU A 170 -12.21 12.91 21.42
C LEU A 170 -13.69 13.24 21.62
N GLN A 171 -14.19 13.27 22.86
CA GLN A 171 -15.58 13.61 23.14
C GLN A 171 -15.91 15.07 22.76
N GLU A 172 -14.97 16.00 22.96
CA GLU A 172 -15.13 17.41 22.60
C GLU A 172 -15.08 17.64 21.07
N GLU A 173 -14.19 16.96 20.35
CA GLU A 173 -14.01 17.14 18.90
C GLU A 173 -14.98 16.26 18.06
N THR A 174 -15.57 15.21 18.64
CA THR A 174 -16.48 14.31 17.91
C THR A 174 -17.87 14.93 17.78
N PRO A 175 -18.43 15.03 16.56
CA PRO A 175 -19.80 15.52 16.37
C PRO A 175 -20.84 14.66 17.11
N PRO A 176 -22.02 15.22 17.49
CA PRO A 176 -23.05 14.48 18.22
C PRO A 176 -23.57 13.20 17.51
N GLY A 177 -23.48 13.16 16.18
CA GLY A 177 -23.85 11.99 15.36
C GLY A 177 -22.73 10.93 15.23
N GLY A 178 -21.65 11.04 16.00
CA GLY A 178 -20.46 10.20 15.89
C GLY A 178 -19.44 10.70 14.85
N PRO A 179 -18.27 10.03 14.77
CA PRO A 179 -17.22 10.40 13.83
C PRO A 179 -17.63 10.10 12.39
N LYS A 180 -17.42 11.06 11.48
CA LYS A 180 -17.73 10.92 10.04
C LYS A 180 -16.64 10.17 9.26
N THR A 181 -15.43 10.10 9.81
CA THR A 181 -14.23 9.50 9.19
C THR A 181 -13.37 8.84 10.26
N GLU A 182 -12.52 7.89 9.87
CA GLU A 182 -11.54 7.24 10.77
C GLU A 182 -10.35 8.11 11.16
N ALA A 183 -10.24 9.34 10.64
CA ALA A 183 -9.14 10.23 10.95
C ALA A 183 -9.20 10.71 12.41
N LEU A 184 -8.14 10.43 13.17
CA LEU A 184 -7.99 10.91 14.55
C LEU A 184 -7.38 12.32 14.56
N PRO A 185 -7.82 13.21 15.46
CA PRO A 185 -7.23 14.54 15.58
C PRO A 185 -5.82 14.45 16.19
N PRO A 186 -4.92 15.40 15.88
CA PRO A 186 -3.63 15.51 16.56
C PRO A 186 -3.80 16.07 17.98
N ALA A 187 -2.76 15.95 18.82
CA ALA A 187 -2.72 16.63 20.11
C ALA A 187 -2.78 18.16 19.93
N ARG A 188 -3.61 18.85 20.73
CA ARG A 188 -3.83 20.31 20.61
C ARG A 188 -3.04 21.15 21.59
N LYS A 189 -2.66 20.59 22.74
CA LYS A 189 -2.01 21.31 23.83
C LYS A 189 -0.60 20.77 24.04
N GLU A 190 0.28 21.63 24.53
CA GLU A 190 1.64 21.24 24.89
C GLU A 190 1.61 20.26 26.07
N GLY A 191 2.30 19.13 25.93
CA GLY A 191 2.33 18.05 26.92
C GLY A 191 1.21 17.00 26.79
N ASP A 192 0.21 17.21 25.91
CA ASP A 192 -0.76 16.18 25.59
C ASP A 192 -0.26 15.27 24.46
N LEU A 193 -0.69 14.00 24.49
CA LEU A 193 -0.37 13.01 23.47
C LEU A 193 -1.53 12.84 22.49
N PRO A 194 -1.28 12.45 21.22
CA PRO A 194 -2.35 12.22 20.26
C PRO A 194 -3.28 11.11 20.74
N PRO A 195 -4.61 11.23 20.56
CA PRO A 195 -5.55 10.21 21.00
C PRO A 195 -5.30 8.84 20.37
N LEU A 196 -5.46 7.78 21.16
CA LEU A 196 -5.30 6.38 20.76
C LEU A 196 -3.89 6.03 20.24
N TRP A 197 -2.86 6.81 20.58
CA TRP A 197 -1.50 6.62 20.08
C TRP A 197 -0.86 5.27 20.43
N TRP A 198 -1.26 4.64 21.56
CA TRP A 198 -0.53 3.52 22.15
C TRP A 198 -0.26 2.38 21.17
N HIS A 199 -1.30 1.81 20.56
CA HIS A 199 -1.19 0.65 19.67
C HIS A 199 -0.37 0.94 18.40
N ILE A 200 -0.31 2.20 17.96
CA ILE A 200 0.48 2.63 16.79
C ILE A 200 1.96 2.70 17.16
N VAL A 201 2.27 3.23 18.35
CA VAL A 201 3.65 3.44 18.83
C VAL A 201 4.26 2.16 19.38
N THR A 202 3.49 1.35 20.11
CA THR A 202 3.96 0.10 20.71
C THR A 202 3.69 -1.12 19.83
N ARG A 203 3.43 -0.92 18.55
CA ARG A 203 3.27 -2.02 17.60
C ARG A 203 4.55 -2.87 17.57
N PRO A 204 4.44 -4.20 17.44
CA PRO A 204 5.61 -5.05 17.25
C PRO A 204 6.44 -4.59 16.05
N ARG A 205 7.77 -4.77 16.13
CA ARG A 205 8.67 -4.49 15.01
C ARG A 205 8.32 -5.41 13.83
N GLU A 206 8.52 -4.93 12.61
CA GLU A 206 8.28 -5.74 11.40
C GLU A 206 9.18 -6.97 11.34
N ARG A 207 10.40 -6.83 11.86
CA ARG A 207 11.40 -7.90 12.00
C ARG A 207 11.85 -7.97 13.47
N PRO A 208 11.11 -8.71 14.34
CA PRO A 208 11.56 -9.00 15.69
C PRO A 208 12.88 -9.79 15.63
N THR A 209 13.88 -9.36 16.40
CA THR A 209 15.21 -9.98 16.52
C THR A 209 15.41 -10.52 17.91
#